data_AF-A0A534MY38-F1
#
_entry.id   AF-A0A534MY38-F1
#
_cell.length_a   1.000
_cell.length_b   1.000
_cell.length_c   1.000
_cell.angle_alpha   90.00
_cell.angle_beta   90.00
_cell.angle_gamma   90.00
#
_symmetry.space_group_name_H-M   'P 1'
#
loop_
_entity.id
_entity.type
_entity.pdbx_description
1 polymer ?
#
loop_
_entity_poly.entity_id
_entity_poly.type
_entity_poly.pdbx_seq_one_letter_code
_entity_poly.pdbx_strand_id
1 'polypeptide(L)' 'MSVWREVKSQLEGISIPSPDSSFCQARCFPVKIENKHPGAVLLPVVQGYPEDKIEVIAAVRLKDALQVRDGDRMTLEFLA' A
#
# COMPACT_ATOMS: atom_id res chain seq x y z
N MET A 1 -7.16 1.92 17.38
CA MET A 1 -5.98 2.28 16.55
C MET A 1 -6.06 1.43 15.30
N SER A 2 -5.90 1.99 14.10
CA SER A 2 -5.88 1.18 12.87
C SER A 2 -4.47 0.63 12.67
N VAL A 3 -4.35 -0.65 12.26
CA VAL A 3 -3.06 -1.31 11.94
C VAL A 3 -2.22 -0.45 11.00
N TRP A 4 -2.87 0.23 10.05
CA TRP A 4 -2.18 1.12 9.12
C TRP A 4 -1.45 2.29 9.79
N ARG A 5 -2.05 2.89 10.83
CA ARG A 5 -1.40 4.00 11.55
C ARG A 5 -0.12 3.52 12.24
N GLU A 6 -0.17 2.33 12.85
CA GLU A 6 0.99 1.72 13.51
C GLU A 6 2.09 1.43 12.49
N VAL A 7 1.77 0.75 11.39
CA VAL A 7 2.71 0.47 10.29
C VAL A 7 3.41 1.75 9.81
N LYS A 8 2.66 2.81 9.50
CA LYS A 8 3.24 4.08 9.01
C LYS A 8 4.24 4.73 9.97
N SER A 9 4.00 4.57 11.27
CA SER A 9 4.79 5.19 12.34
C SER A 9 5.97 4.35 12.79
N GLN A 10 5.87 3.02 12.72
CA GLN A 10 6.85 2.11 13.31
C GLN A 10 7.73 1.42 12.27
N LEU A 11 7.21 1.19 11.07
CA LEU A 11 7.97 0.56 9.99
C LEU A 11 8.62 1.64 9.11
N GLU A 12 9.89 1.40 8.77
CA GLU A 12 10.64 2.28 7.87
C GLU A 12 10.02 2.26 6.46
N GLY A 13 9.73 1.05 5.96
CA GLY A 13 9.29 0.84 4.59
C GLY A 13 10.44 0.97 3.58
N ILE A 14 10.21 0.50 2.36
CA ILE A 14 11.17 0.61 1.26
C ILE A 14 10.98 1.96 0.58
N SER A 15 12.02 2.79 0.57
CA SER A 15 11.97 4.11 -0.08
C SER A 15 11.88 3.98 -1.60
N ILE A 16 10.97 4.73 -2.20
CA ILE A 16 10.88 4.96 -3.64
C ILE A 16 11.26 6.42 -3.87
N PRO A 17 12.47 6.70 -4.37
CA PRO A 17 12.89 8.06 -4.66
C PRO A 17 12.11 8.62 -5.85
N SER A 18 11.96 9.93 -5.85
CA SER A 18 11.42 10.61 -7.01
C SER A 18 12.46 10.65 -8.14
N PRO A 19 12.10 10.34 -9.39
CA PRO A 19 13.01 10.49 -10.53
C PRO A 19 13.36 11.96 -10.83
N ASP A 20 12.42 12.89 -10.59
CA ASP A 20 12.63 14.34 -10.75
C ASP A 20 11.61 15.16 -9.92
N SER A 21 11.60 16.49 -10.05
CA SER A 21 10.73 17.37 -9.25
C SER A 21 9.23 17.30 -9.60
N SER A 22 8.85 16.65 -10.70
CA SER A 22 7.46 16.49 -11.11
C SER A 22 6.77 15.31 -10.42
N PHE A 23 7.53 14.44 -9.75
CA PHE A 23 7.01 13.29 -8.99
C PHE A 23 7.27 13.47 -7.49
N CYS A 24 6.47 12.76 -6.69
CA CYS A 24 6.69 12.65 -5.25
C CYS A 24 7.52 11.41 -4.91
N GLN A 25 8.16 11.43 -3.75
CA GLN A 25 8.72 10.23 -3.15
C GLN A 25 7.60 9.36 -2.57
N ALA A 26 7.86 8.08 -2.36
CA ALA A 26 6.93 7.19 -1.68
C ALA A 26 7.67 6.18 -0.77
N ARG A 27 6.90 5.52 0.09
CA ARG A 27 7.36 4.37 0.88
C ARG A 27 6.48 3.17 0.56
N CYS A 28 7.11 2.01 0.37
CA CYS A 28 6.45 0.74 0.09
C CYS A 28 6.56 -0.21 1.28
N PHE A 29 5.45 -0.86 1.62
CA PHE A 29 5.36 -1.86 2.68
C PHE A 29 4.92 -3.18 2.06
N PRO A 30 5.76 -4.23 2.05
CA PRO A 30 5.38 -5.53 1.50
C PRO A 30 4.16 -6.11 2.21
N VAL A 31 3.24 -6.67 1.43
CA VAL A 31 2.03 -7.32 1.96
C VAL A 31 1.73 -8.63 1.26
N LYS A 32 1.01 -9.51 1.95
CA LYS A 32 0.25 -10.61 1.34
C LYS A 32 -1.21 -10.16 1.19
N ILE A 33 -1.75 -10.31 -0.02
CA ILE A 33 -3.12 -9.92 -0.38
C ILE A 33 -3.98 -11.19 -0.45
N GLU A 34 -5.05 -11.26 0.35
CA GLU A 34 -5.99 -12.39 0.38
C GLU A 34 -5.28 -13.76 0.56
N ASN A 35 -4.17 -13.79 1.30
CA ASN A 35 -3.29 -14.96 1.45
C ASN A 35 -2.79 -15.60 0.14
N LYS A 36 -2.97 -14.92 -1.00
CA LYS A 36 -2.71 -15.44 -2.35
C LYS A 36 -1.60 -14.69 -3.04
N HIS A 37 -1.79 -13.39 -3.26
CA HIS A 37 -0.89 -12.60 -4.08
C HIS A 37 0.13 -11.83 -3.24
N PRO A 38 1.41 -11.81 -3.63
CA PRO A 38 2.35 -10.83 -3.11
C PRO A 38 2.00 -9.44 -3.66
N GLY A 39 2.21 -8.41 -2.85
CA GLY A 39 2.04 -7.02 -3.26
C GLY A 39 2.73 -6.06 -2.29
N ALA A 40 2.41 -4.79 -2.41
CA ALA A 40 2.84 -3.77 -1.46
C ALA A 40 1.74 -2.73 -1.25
N VAL A 41 1.71 -2.16 -0.05
CA VAL A 41 1.02 -0.89 0.23
C VAL A 41 1.99 0.25 -0.06
N LEU A 42 1.57 1.19 -0.90
CA LEU A 42 2.29 2.41 -1.25
C LEU A 42 1.77 3.59 -0.44
N LEU A 43 2.68 4.34 0.18
CA LEU A 43 2.41 5.61 0.85
C LEU A 43 3.16 6.74 0.14
N PRO A 44 2.45 7.62 -0.59
CA PRO A 44 3.04 8.84 -1.13
C PRO A 44 3.50 9.79 -0.01
N VAL A 45 4.68 10.38 -0.16
CA VAL A 45 5.21 11.40 0.76
C VAL A 45 4.76 12.77 0.25
N VAL A 46 3.47 13.06 0.44
CA VAL A 46 2.84 14.34 0.04
C VAL A 46 2.04 14.94 1.19
N GLN A 47 1.96 16.27 1.23
CA GLN A 47 1.19 16.97 2.24
C GLN A 47 -0.31 16.68 2.08
N GLY A 48 -0.99 16.40 3.20
CA GLY A 48 -2.45 16.23 3.22
C GLY A 48 -2.96 14.88 2.72
N TYR A 49 -2.10 13.88 2.54
CA TYR A 49 -2.55 12.53 2.18
C TYR A 49 -3.45 11.95 3.30
N PRO A 50 -4.65 11.41 3.00
CA PRO A 50 -5.57 10.95 4.02
C PRO A 50 -4.98 9.86 4.92
N GLU A 51 -5.27 9.94 6.23
CA GLU A 51 -4.66 9.04 7.20
C GLU A 51 -5.11 7.59 7.06
N ASP A 52 -6.32 7.36 6.56
CA ASP A 52 -6.99 6.06 6.45
C ASP A 52 -7.02 5.51 5.03
N LYS A 53 -6.43 6.24 4.08
CA LYS A 53 -6.28 5.78 2.69
C LYS A 53 -4.96 5.04 2.52
N ILE A 54 -5.00 3.98 1.74
CA ILE A 54 -3.84 3.23 1.24
C ILE A 54 -3.95 3.03 -0.27
N GLU A 55 -2.81 2.89 -0.92
CA GLU A 55 -2.73 2.43 -2.31
C GLU A 55 -2.07 1.05 -2.32
N VAL A 56 -2.59 0.11 -3.11
CA VAL A 56 -2.09 -1.27 -3.17
C VAL A 56 -1.62 -1.57 -4.58
N ILE A 57 -0.39 -2.09 -4.69
CA ILE A 57 0.21 -2.53 -5.96
C ILE A 57 0.52 -4.03 -5.92
N ALA A 58 0.39 -4.67 -7.09
CA ALA A 58 0.75 -6.07 -7.30
C ALA A 58 1.14 -6.30 -8.77
N ALA A 59 1.81 -7.41 -9.05
CA ALA A 59 2.19 -7.79 -10.41
C ALA A 59 1.01 -8.21 -11.31
N VAL A 60 -0.19 -8.33 -10.73
CA VAL A 60 -1.42 -8.71 -11.43
C VAL A 60 -2.50 -7.66 -11.20
N ARG A 61 -3.45 -7.56 -12.11
CA ARG A 61 -4.65 -6.74 -11.92
C ARG A 61 -5.57 -7.39 -10.88
N LEU A 62 -5.51 -6.89 -9.64
CA LEU A 62 -6.18 -7.47 -8.48
C LEU A 62 -7.70 -7.62 -8.64
N LYS A 63 -8.38 -6.63 -9.25
CA LYS A 63 -9.83 -6.70 -9.48
C LYS A 63 -10.22 -7.93 -10.30
N ASP A 64 -9.43 -8.28 -11.31
CA ASP A 64 -9.70 -9.43 -12.17
C ASP A 64 -9.24 -10.73 -11.50
N ALA A 65 -8.07 -10.74 -10.87
CA ALA A 65 -7.51 -11.92 -10.22
C ALA A 65 -8.34 -12.40 -9.01
N LEU A 66 -8.95 -11.46 -8.28
CA LEU A 66 -9.74 -11.74 -7.08
C LEU A 66 -11.24 -11.54 -7.28
N GLN A 67 -11.67 -11.12 -8.48
CA GLN A 67 -13.08 -10.87 -8.84
C GLN A 67 -13.78 -9.87 -7.89
N VAL A 68 -13.03 -8.88 -7.41
CA VAL A 68 -13.51 -7.86 -6.46
C VAL A 68 -13.96 -6.58 -7.16
N ARG A 69 -14.91 -5.88 -6.52
CA ARG A 69 -15.50 -4.62 -6.97
C ARG A 69 -15.35 -3.55 -5.91
N ASP A 70 -15.66 -2.31 -6.27
CA ASP A 70 -15.62 -1.20 -5.33
C ASP A 70 -16.64 -1.43 -4.20
N GLY A 71 -16.19 -1.28 -2.95
CA GLY A 71 -16.98 -1.57 -1.75
C GLY A 71 -16.73 -2.97 -1.15
N ASP A 72 -16.10 -3.88 -1.89
CA ASP A 72 -15.73 -5.19 -1.35
C ASP A 72 -14.64 -5.07 -0.31
N ARG A 73 -14.70 -5.94 0.71
CA ARG A 73 -13.67 -6.02 1.74
C ARG A 73 -12.56 -6.96 1.29
N MET A 74 -11.33 -6.55 1.58
CA MET A 74 -10.15 -7.35 1.33
C MET A 74 -9.25 -7.36 2.57
N THR A 75 -8.51 -8.45 2.73
CA THR A 75 -7.52 -8.63 3.80
C THR A 75 -6.11 -8.44 3.24
N LEU A 76 -5.36 -7.58 3.92
CA LEU A 76 -3.94 -7.36 3.69
C LEU A 76 -3.19 -7.74 4.96
N GLU A 77 -2.14 -8.52 4.80
CA GLU A 77 -1.21 -8.85 5.87
C GLU A 77 0.12 -8.15 5.59
N PHE A 78 0.55 -7.28 6.50
CA PHE A 78 1.86 -6.64 6.41
C PHE A 78 2.95 -7.63 6.80
N LEU A 79 3.96 -7.74 5.94
CA LEU A 79 5.14 -8.56 6.20
C LEU A 79 6.12 -7.73 7.02
N ALA A 80 6.43 -8.20 8.23
CA ALA A 80 7.40 -7.60 9.13
C ALA A 80 8.84 -7.89 8.70
#